data_AF-A0A5J9X9Q7-F1
#
_entry.id   AF-A0A5J9X9Q7-F1
#
_cell.length_a   1.000
_cell.length_b   1.000
_cell.length_c   1.000
_cell.angle_alpha   90.00
_cell.angle_beta   90.00
_cell.angle_gamma   90.00
#
_symmetry.space_group_name_H-M   'P 1'
#
loop_
_entity.id
_entity.type
_entity.pdbx_description
1 polymer ?
#
loop_
_entity_poly.entity_id
_entity_poly.type
_entity_poly.pdbx_seq_one_letter_code
_entity_poly.pdbx_strand_id
1 'polypeptide(L)' 'MANTISVAVSMLCEETPKVMNAIQERFEIFVAITGYSVEEIMDDSNLLDELNRFINNELVNDLGLEYGSVIINIGYNN' A
#
# COMPACT_ATOMS: atom_id res chain seq x y z
N MET A 1 -15.39 -21.20 -4.02
CA MET A 1 -14.85 -20.07 -4.79
C MET A 1 -13.65 -19.58 -4.02
N ALA A 2 -12.49 -19.44 -4.66
CA ALA A 2 -11.35 -18.86 -3.97
C ALA A 2 -11.60 -17.35 -3.90
N ASN A 3 -11.68 -16.80 -2.69
CA ASN A 3 -11.76 -15.35 -2.52
C ASN A 3 -10.47 -14.76 -3.07
N THR A 4 -10.57 -13.76 -3.95
CA THR A 4 -9.38 -13.10 -4.50
C THR A 4 -9.07 -11.92 -3.60
N ILE A 5 -7.85 -11.87 -3.05
CA ILE A 5 -7.42 -10.71 -2.26
C ILE A 5 -7.22 -9.54 -3.20
N SER A 6 -7.78 -8.39 -2.83
CA SER A 6 -7.67 -7.15 -3.57
C SER A 6 -7.07 -6.07 -2.68
N VAL A 7 -6.11 -5.33 -3.24
CA VAL A 7 -5.53 -4.15 -2.62
C VAL A 7 -6.24 -2.93 -3.22
N ALA A 8 -6.96 -2.20 -2.38
CA ALA A 8 -7.61 -0.95 -2.74
C ALA A 8 -6.74 0.23 -2.27
N VAL A 9 -6.52 1.18 -3.16
CA VAL A 9 -5.74 2.38 -2.89
C VAL A 9 -6.66 3.58 -2.97
N SER A 10 -6.76 4.33 -1.88
CA SER A 10 -7.46 5.62 -1.84
C SER A 10 -6.42 6.73 -1.92
N MET A 11 -6.51 7.55 -2.98
CA MET A 11 -5.58 8.65 -3.23
C MET A 11 -6.25 10.00 -2.95
N LEU A 12 -5.61 10.81 -2.12
CA LEU A 12 -5.96 12.22 -1.86
C LEU A 12 -5.06 13.18 -2.65
N CYS A 13 -4.09 12.65 -3.39
CA CYS A 13 -3.26 13.36 -4.36
C CYS A 13 -3.70 13.08 -5.81
N GLU A 14 -3.03 13.72 -6.77
CA GLU A 14 -3.30 13.48 -8.19
C GLU A 14 -2.97 12.03 -8.59
N GLU A 15 -3.97 11.34 -9.15
CA GLU A 15 -3.84 9.97 -9.64
C GLU A 15 -3.09 9.95 -10.97
N THR A 16 -1.75 10.02 -10.89
CA THR A 16 -0.88 9.90 -12.05
C THR A 16 -0.29 8.49 -12.16
N PRO A 17 0.03 8.01 -13.38
CA PRO A 17 0.72 6.73 -13.56
C PRO A 17 2.04 6.64 -12.77
N LYS A 18 2.72 7.77 -12.58
CA LYS A 18 3.96 7.83 -11.79
C LYS A 18 3.72 7.48 -10.33
N VAL A 19 2.66 8.03 -9.73
CA VAL A 19 2.30 7.76 -8.33
C VAL A 19 1.82 6.33 -8.16
N MET A 20 0.98 5.83 -9.07
CA MET A 20 0.49 4.45 -9.02
C MET A 20 1.63 3.43 -9.13
N ASN A 21 2.57 3.64 -10.05
CA ASN A 21 3.75 2.78 -10.20
C ASN A 21 4.63 2.79 -8.93
N ALA A 22 4.83 3.95 -8.32
CA ALA A 22 5.59 4.06 -7.08
C ALA A 22 4.89 3.32 -5.92
N ILE A 23 3.56 3.45 -5.79
CA ILE A 23 2.80 2.71 -4.77
C ILE A 23 2.96 1.21 -4.95
N GLN A 24 2.83 0.71 -6.18
CA GLN A 24 2.98 -0.72 -6.48
C GLN A 24 4.41 -1.20 -6.17
N GLU A 25 5.44 -0.50 -6.62
CA GLU A 25 6.84 -0.86 -6.35
C GLU A 25 7.13 -0.88 -4.84
N ARG A 26 6.66 0.12 -4.09
CA ARG A 26 6.85 0.18 -2.63
C ARG A 26 6.07 -0.90 -1.90
N PHE A 27 4.88 -1.27 -2.37
CA PHE A 27 4.15 -2.41 -1.82
C PHE A 27 4.93 -3.72 -2.00
N GLU A 28 5.44 -3.99 -3.20
CA GLU A 28 6.24 -5.19 -3.49
C GLU A 28 7.53 -5.25 -2.64
N ILE A 29 8.20 -4.11 -2.47
CA ILE A 29 9.37 -3.97 -1.60
C ILE A 29 9.02 -4.26 -0.14
N PHE A 30 7.91 -3.73 0.36
CA PHE A 30 7.47 -3.96 1.74
C PHE A 30 7.27 -5.45 2.03
N VAL A 31 6.55 -6.15 1.14
CA VAL A 31 6.34 -7.61 1.23
C VAL A 31 7.67 -8.35 1.17
N ALA A 32 8.57 -7.98 0.27
CA ALA A 32 9.87 -8.62 0.13
C ALA A 32 10.79 -8.44 1.35
N ILE A 33 10.77 -7.26 1.98
CA ILE A 33 11.63 -6.95 3.15
C ILE A 33 11.08 -7.59 4.43
N THR A 34 9.76 -7.51 4.65
CA THR A 34 9.14 -8.00 5.88
C THR A 34 8.90 -9.51 5.86
N GLY A 35 8.70 -10.08 4.67
CA GLY A 35 8.36 -11.49 4.49
C GLY A 35 6.91 -11.84 4.84
N TYR A 36 6.09 -10.85 5.18
CA TYR A 36 4.66 -11.05 5.45
C TYR A 36 3.89 -11.29 4.16
N SER A 37 2.97 -12.25 4.18
CA SER A 37 1.99 -12.44 3.13
C SER A 37 0.96 -11.30 3.12
N VAL A 38 0.26 -11.13 2.00
CA VAL A 38 -0.79 -10.11 1.86
C VAL A 38 -1.95 -10.39 2.84
N GLU A 39 -2.24 -11.68 3.08
CA GLU A 39 -3.17 -12.18 4.08
C GLU A 39 -2.79 -11.73 5.50
N GLU A 40 -1.53 -11.90 5.90
CA GLU A 40 -1.05 -11.49 7.23
C GLU A 40 -1.13 -9.98 7.42
N ILE A 41 -0.78 -9.21 6.39
CA ILE A 41 -0.90 -7.74 6.42
C ILE A 41 -2.36 -7.29 6.53
N MET A 42 -3.25 -7.99 5.84
CA MET A 42 -4.70 -7.70 5.88
C MET A 42 -5.31 -8.02 7.26
N ASP A 43 -4.91 -9.13 7.88
CA ASP A 43 -5.48 -9.59 9.15
C ASP A 43 -4.92 -8.84 10.39
N ASP A 44 -3.74 -8.20 10.28
CA ASP A 44 -3.13 -7.42 11.36
C ASP A 44 -3.14 -5.91 11.06
N SER A 45 -3.93 -5.16 11.85
CA SER A 45 -4.05 -3.71 11.70
C SER A 45 -2.72 -2.97 11.90
N ASN A 46 -1.80 -3.49 12.72
CA ASN A 46 -0.50 -2.85 12.92
C ASN A 46 0.38 -3.03 11.68
N LEU A 47 0.32 -4.18 11.01
CA LEU A 47 1.03 -4.41 9.75
C LEU A 47 0.46 -3.55 8.62
N LEU A 48 -0.87 -3.40 8.56
CA LEU A 48 -1.51 -2.51 7.62
C LEU A 48 -1.13 -1.03 7.85
N ASP A 49 -1.09 -0.59 9.11
CA ASP A 49 -0.64 0.75 9.49
C ASP A 49 0.84 0.97 9.15
N GLU A 50 1.68 -0.05 9.36
CA GLU A 50 3.09 -0.01 9.01
C GLU A 50 3.32 0.09 7.50
N LEU A 51 2.57 -0.68 6.71
CA LEU A 51 2.56 -0.59 5.24
C LEU A 51 2.18 0.83 4.79
N ASN A 52 1.09 1.37 5.34
CA ASN A 52 0.62 2.73 5.03
C ASN A 52 1.69 3.78 5.35
N ARG A 53 2.34 3.68 6.52
CA ARG A 53 3.43 4.57 6.92
C ARG A 53 4.63 4.44 5.99
N PHE A 54 5.04 3.21 5.66
CA PHE A 54 6.17 2.94 4.77
C PHE A 54 5.95 3.59 3.40
N ILE A 55 4.81 3.30 2.76
CA ILE A 55 4.50 3.84 1.43
C ILE A 55 4.44 5.37 1.47
N ASN A 56 3.76 5.98 2.44
CA ASN A 56 3.67 7.44 2.50
C ASN A 56 5.04 8.10 2.71
N ASN A 57 5.92 7.54 3.54
CA ASN A 57 7.27 8.08 3.72
C ASN A 57 8.08 8.05 2.42
N GLU A 58 8.02 6.95 1.69
CA GLU A 58 8.73 6.81 0.40
C GLU A 58 8.17 7.77 -0.65
N LEU A 59 6.84 7.92 -0.74
CA LEU A 59 6.22 8.86 -1.66
C LEU A 59 6.53 10.33 -1.34
N VAL A 60 6.64 10.68 -0.06
CA VAL A 60 7.11 12.00 0.38
C VAL A 60 8.54 12.22 -0.11
N ASN A 61 9.42 11.25 0.10
CA ASN A 61 10.84 11.35 -0.25
C ASN A 61 11.08 11.40 -1.77
N ASP A 62 10.39 10.54 -2.53
CA ASP A 62 10.66 10.33 -3.96
C ASP A 62 9.88 11.30 -4.86
N LEU A 63 8.66 11.64 -4.46
CA LEU A 63 7.73 12.39 -5.29
C LEU A 63 7.35 13.75 -4.70
N GLY A 64 7.79 14.05 -3.47
CA GLY A 64 7.45 15.31 -2.79
C GLY A 64 5.96 15.41 -2.46
N LEU A 65 5.26 14.28 -2.33
CA LEU A 65 3.85 14.25 -1.94
C LEU A 65 3.68 14.60 -0.46
N GLU A 66 2.47 15.04 -0.09
CA GLU A 66 2.12 15.23 1.31
C GLU A 66 1.94 13.87 2.00
N TYR A 67 2.43 13.76 3.24
CA TYR A 67 2.24 12.55 4.04
C TYR A 67 0.75 12.31 4.33
N GLY A 68 0.28 11.08 4.13
CA GLY A 68 -1.13 10.72 4.27
C GLY A 68 -1.95 10.96 3.00
N SER A 69 -1.30 11.31 1.88
CA SER A 69 -1.96 11.47 0.58
C SER A 69 -2.39 10.14 -0.06
N VAL A 70 -1.93 9.01 0.47
CA VAL A 70 -2.28 7.68 0.00
C VAL A 70 -2.69 6.81 1.18
N ILE A 71 -3.80 6.09 1.04
CA ILE A 71 -4.29 5.13 2.03
C ILE A 71 -4.48 3.78 1.34
N ILE A 72 -3.77 2.77 1.81
CA ILE A 72 -3.87 1.38 1.36
C ILE A 72 -4.85 0.64 2.24
N ASN A 73 -5.80 -0.05 1.63
CA ASN A 73 -6.71 -0.99 2.25
C ASN A 73 -6.60 -2.34 1.55
N ILE A 74 -6.64 -3.43 2.29
CA ILE A 74 -6.58 -4.79 1.74
C ILE A 74 -7.83 -5.52 2.19
N GLY A 75 -8.47 -6.25 1.26
CA GLY A 75 -9.67 -7.00 1.58
C GLY A 75 -9.96 -8.09 0.56
N TYR A 76 -10.91 -8.95 0.89
CA TYR A 76 -11.41 -9.95 -0.04
C TYR A 76 -12.36 -9.32 -1.06
N ASN A 77 -12.19 -9.72 -2.32
CA ASN A 77 -13.16 -9.48 -3.38
C ASN A 77 -13.93 -10.77 -3.65
N ASN A 78 -15.26 -10.65 -3.73
CA ASN A 78 -16.22 -11.76 -3.79
C ASN A 78 -16.88 -11.83 -5.17
#